data_AF-A0A091UBK8-F1
#
_entry.id   AF-A0A091UBK8-F1
#
_cell.length_a   1.000
_cell.length_b   1.000
_cell.length_c   1.000
_cell.angle_alpha   90.00
_cell.angle_beta   90.00
_cell.angle_gamma   90.00
#
_symmetry.space_group_name_H-M   'P 1'
#
loop_
_entity.id
_entity.type
_entity.pdbx_description
1 polymer ?
#
loop_
_entity_poly.entity_id
_entity_poly.type
_entity_poly.pdbx_seq_one_letter_code
_entity_poly.pdbx_strand_id
1 'polypeptide(L)'
;DLKALFDFVRTSLTPTGSDSWKGPVLLVDDLGVLLSLGASPVAVLDFIHYCRVTVCSQLKGNIVVLVHSNEDSEDEENELVVNSLCHHSDLILWVEGLATGFCKDVHGQIKIIRRVSLELTAEQDRVQIYQYKIQDKNVTFFARGLSAAVL
;
A
#
# COMPACT_ATOMS: atom_id res chain seq x y z
N ASP A 1 -22.26 -3.96 -1.73
CA ASP A 1 -21.65 -5.07 -2.49
C ASP A 1 -20.76 -4.47 -3.58
N LEU A 2 -19.49 -4.89 -3.66
CA LEU A 2 -18.48 -4.39 -4.61
C LEU A 2 -18.23 -5.34 -5.79
N LYS A 3 -19.09 -6.34 -6.00
CA LYS A 3 -18.97 -7.35 -7.05
C LYS A 3 -18.77 -6.77 -8.46
N ALA A 4 -19.50 -5.70 -8.82
CA ALA A 4 -19.39 -5.10 -10.15
C ALA A 4 -17.98 -4.53 -10.41
N LEU A 5 -17.33 -3.96 -9.39
CA LEU A 5 -15.96 -3.46 -9.47
C LEU A 5 -14.97 -4.62 -9.62
N PHE A 6 -15.16 -5.72 -8.88
CA PHE A 6 -14.35 -6.93 -9.06
C PHE A 6 -14.51 -7.53 -10.47
N ASP A 7 -15.74 -7.60 -10.98
CA ASP A 7 -16.02 -8.08 -12.34
C ASP A 7 -15.30 -7.21 -13.38
N PHE A 8 -15.32 -5.87 -13.22
CA PHE A 8 -14.57 -4.95 -14.06
C PHE A 8 -13.06 -5.22 -14.04
N VAL A 9 -12.46 -5.39 -12.86
CA VAL A 9 -11.03 -5.72 -12.71
C VAL A 9 -10.71 -7.05 -13.40
N ARG A 10 -11.51 -8.09 -13.15
CA ARG A 10 -11.32 -9.41 -13.74
C ARG A 10 -11.40 -9.37 -15.26
N THR A 11 -12.39 -8.71 -15.83
CA THR A 11 -12.54 -8.56 -17.28
C THR A 11 -11.38 -7.77 -17.88
N SER A 12 -10.93 -6.70 -17.22
CA SER A 12 -9.81 -5.86 -17.68
C SER A 12 -8.47 -6.60 -17.67
N LEU A 13 -8.30 -7.57 -16.77
CA LEU A 13 -7.10 -8.40 -16.66
C LEU A 13 -7.16 -9.69 -17.48
N THR A 14 -8.30 -9.98 -18.12
CA THR A 14 -8.45 -11.20 -18.94
C THR A 14 -7.63 -11.01 -20.23
N PRO A 15 -6.65 -11.89 -20.52
CA PRO A 15 -5.81 -11.71 -21.69
C PRO A 15 -6.62 -11.85 -22.98
N THR A 16 -6.54 -10.84 -23.84
CA THR A 16 -7.28 -10.75 -25.10
C THR A 16 -6.51 -11.24 -26.33
N GLY A 17 -5.30 -11.78 -26.16
CA GLY A 17 -4.47 -12.26 -27.28
C GLY A 17 -3.17 -12.97 -26.86
N SER A 18 -2.33 -13.30 -27.85
CA SER A 18 -1.04 -14.01 -27.69
C SER A 18 0.03 -13.24 -26.92
N ASP A 19 -0.14 -11.93 -26.73
CA ASP A 19 0.77 -11.05 -25.99
C ASP A 19 0.26 -10.75 -24.58
N SER A 20 -0.10 -11.79 -23.83
CA SER A 20 -0.51 -11.62 -22.43
C SER A 20 0.68 -11.15 -21.59
N TRP A 21 0.53 -10.01 -20.91
CA TRP A 21 1.54 -9.52 -19.97
C TRP A 21 1.69 -10.54 -18.84
N LYS A 22 2.88 -11.14 -18.73
CA LYS A 22 3.19 -12.07 -17.65
C LYS A 22 3.28 -11.29 -16.34
N GLY A 23 2.39 -11.58 -15.40
CA GLY A 23 2.38 -10.97 -14.07
C GLY A 23 1.84 -9.53 -14.07
N PRO A 24 0.53 -9.31 -14.26
CA PRO A 24 -0.06 -7.97 -14.23
C PRO A 24 0.11 -7.31 -12.85
N VAL A 25 0.13 -5.98 -12.83
CA VAL A 25 0.12 -5.20 -11.58
C VAL A 25 -1.20 -4.44 -11.49
N LEU A 26 -1.96 -4.70 -10.42
CA LEU A 26 -3.16 -3.93 -10.09
C LEU A 26 -2.78 -2.83 -9.09
N LEU A 27 -2.91 -1.58 -9.51
CA LEU A 27 -2.73 -0.41 -8.65
C LEU A 27 -4.10 0.11 -8.21
N VAL A 28 -4.33 0.21 -6.91
CA VAL A 28 -5.54 0.77 -6.30
C VAL A 28 -5.13 2.03 -5.54
N ASP A 29 -5.49 3.19 -6.07
CA ASP A 29 -4.92 4.49 -5.65
C ASP A 29 -5.52 5.05 -4.35
N ASP A 30 -6.79 4.84 -4.05
CA ASP A 30 -7.31 5.20 -2.72
C ASP A 30 -8.48 4.29 -2.37
N LEU A 31 -8.22 3.35 -1.46
CA LEU A 31 -9.26 2.44 -1.00
C LEU A 31 -10.27 3.10 -0.06
N GLY A 32 -9.87 4.18 0.65
CA GLY A 32 -10.71 4.87 1.62
C GLY A 32 -11.96 5.49 0.98
N VAL A 33 -11.88 5.86 -0.29
CA VAL A 33 -13.03 6.38 -1.06
C VAL A 33 -14.21 5.41 -1.06
N LEU A 34 -13.97 4.10 -1.05
CA LEU A 34 -15.06 3.12 -1.01
C LEU A 34 -15.84 3.18 0.30
N LEU A 35 -15.16 3.39 1.43
CA LEU A 35 -15.80 3.62 2.73
C LEU A 35 -16.62 4.90 2.71
N SER A 36 -16.06 5.99 2.16
CA SER A 36 -16.78 7.28 2.03
C SER A 36 -18.03 7.19 1.13
N LEU A 37 -18.08 6.23 0.21
CA LEU A 37 -19.24 5.93 -0.63
C LEU A 37 -20.24 4.97 0.04
N GLY A 38 -20.02 4.60 1.31
CA GLY A 38 -20.91 3.76 2.10
C GLY A 38 -20.68 2.26 1.93
N ALA A 39 -19.56 1.82 1.35
CA ALA A 39 -19.19 0.42 1.38
C ALA A 39 -18.74 0.04 2.80
N SER A 40 -19.22 -1.08 3.32
CA SER A 40 -18.76 -1.56 4.64
C SER A 40 -17.30 -2.03 4.56
N PRO A 41 -16.55 -1.97 5.68
CA PRO A 41 -15.18 -2.47 5.74
C PRO A 41 -15.02 -3.92 5.25
N VAL A 42 -15.98 -4.79 5.61
CA VAL A 42 -15.98 -6.19 5.17
C VAL A 42 -16.09 -6.28 3.64
N ALA A 43 -16.99 -5.52 3.02
CA ALA A 43 -17.14 -5.54 1.56
C ALA A 43 -15.86 -5.04 0.85
N VAL A 44 -15.19 -4.03 1.42
CA VAL A 44 -13.92 -3.50 0.92
C VAL A 44 -12.80 -4.54 1.02
N LEU A 45 -12.70 -5.23 2.15
CA LEU A 45 -11.71 -6.29 2.37
C LEU A 45 -11.97 -7.51 1.47
N ASP A 46 -13.23 -7.90 1.28
CA ASP A 46 -13.62 -8.96 0.35
C ASP A 46 -13.22 -8.62 -1.09
N PHE A 47 -13.46 -7.37 -1.53
CA PHE A 47 -13.02 -6.89 -2.83
C PHE A 47 -11.50 -7.04 -3.03
N ILE A 48 -10.71 -6.55 -2.07
CA ILE A 48 -9.24 -6.69 -2.12
C ILE A 48 -8.81 -8.16 -2.10
N HIS A 49 -9.46 -8.99 -1.30
CA HIS A 49 -9.19 -10.42 -1.24
C HIS A 49 -9.42 -11.09 -2.61
N TYR A 50 -10.55 -10.84 -3.26
CA TYR A 50 -10.84 -11.40 -4.58
C TYR A 50 -9.86 -10.91 -5.66
N CYS A 51 -9.48 -9.63 -5.60
CA CYS A 51 -8.42 -9.09 -6.46
C CYS A 51 -7.08 -9.80 -6.22
N ARG A 52 -6.67 -9.99 -4.96
CA ARG A 52 -5.43 -10.68 -4.61
C ARG A 52 -5.41 -12.13 -5.09
N VAL A 53 -6.50 -12.88 -4.91
CA VAL A 53 -6.61 -14.26 -5.41
C VAL A 53 -6.48 -14.30 -6.94
N THR A 54 -7.16 -13.40 -7.64
CA THR A 54 -7.11 -13.34 -9.11
C THR A 54 -5.72 -12.93 -9.59
N VAL A 55 -5.18 -11.82 -9.10
CA VAL A 55 -3.92 -11.25 -9.56
C VAL A 55 -2.71 -12.06 -9.09
N CYS A 56 -2.55 -12.26 -7.79
CA CYS A 56 -1.35 -12.86 -7.23
C CYS A 56 -1.33 -14.38 -7.40
N SER A 57 -2.45 -15.07 -7.15
CA SER A 57 -2.48 -16.54 -7.18
C SER A 57 -2.68 -17.10 -8.60
N GLN A 58 -3.62 -16.57 -9.38
CA GLN A 58 -3.95 -17.11 -10.72
C GLN A 58 -3.06 -16.50 -11.80
N LEU A 59 -2.91 -15.17 -11.83
CA LEU A 59 -2.16 -14.47 -12.88
C LEU A 59 -0.67 -14.28 -12.56
N LYS A 60 -0.22 -14.68 -11.35
CA LYS A 60 1.16 -14.53 -10.87
C LYS A 60 1.67 -13.08 -10.94
N GLY A 61 0.75 -12.13 -10.72
CA GLY A 61 0.99 -10.69 -10.69
C GLY A 61 1.14 -10.13 -9.28
N ASN A 62 1.04 -8.82 -9.14
CA ASN A 62 1.10 -8.12 -7.86
C ASN A 62 -0.05 -7.13 -7.70
N ILE A 63 -0.44 -6.86 -6.46
CA ILE A 63 -1.40 -5.80 -6.12
C ILE A 63 -0.69 -4.77 -5.26
N VAL A 64 -0.93 -3.48 -5.54
CA VAL A 64 -0.49 -2.36 -4.72
C VAL A 64 -1.72 -1.55 -4.37
N VAL A 65 -1.92 -1.30 -3.08
CA VAL A 65 -3.08 -0.58 -2.56
C VAL A 65 -2.58 0.58 -1.73
N LEU A 66 -3.07 1.78 -2.02
CA LEU A 66 -2.91 2.95 -1.16
C LEU A 66 -4.17 3.12 -0.31
N VAL A 67 -3.94 3.36 0.98
CA VAL A 67 -4.95 3.67 1.97
C VAL A 67 -4.39 4.77 2.87
N HIS A 68 -5.24 5.73 3.22
CA HIS A 68 -4.88 6.79 4.13
C HIS A 68 -5.11 6.32 5.57
N SER A 69 -4.09 6.41 6.40
CA SER A 69 -4.20 6.23 7.85
C SER A 69 -4.07 7.60 8.51
N ASN A 70 -4.95 7.88 9.47
CA ASN A 70 -4.87 9.08 10.29
C ASN A 70 -4.86 8.65 11.76
N GLU A 71 -3.74 8.85 12.46
CA GLU A 71 -3.61 8.47 13.87
C GLU A 71 -4.55 9.27 14.79
N ASP A 72 -5.02 10.43 14.32
CA ASP A 72 -5.94 11.32 15.05
C ASP A 72 -7.43 11.12 14.66
N SER A 73 -7.78 10.14 13.82
CA SER A 73 -9.18 9.89 13.44
C SER A 73 -9.86 8.89 14.36
N GLU A 74 -11.09 9.18 14.79
CA GLU A 74 -12.00 8.21 15.43
C GLU A 74 -12.72 7.30 14.41
N ASP A 75 -12.13 7.09 13.23
CA ASP A 75 -12.71 6.31 12.13
C ASP A 75 -12.37 4.83 12.30
N GLU A 76 -13.13 4.15 13.16
CA GLU A 76 -12.97 2.72 13.46
C GLU A 76 -13.08 1.84 12.19
N GLU A 77 -13.90 2.24 11.22
CA GLU A 77 -14.08 1.51 9.97
C GLU A 77 -12.81 1.56 9.10
N ASN A 78 -12.22 2.75 8.95
CA ASN A 78 -10.96 2.91 8.23
C ASN A 78 -9.80 2.23 8.95
N GLU A 79 -9.71 2.35 10.28
CA GLU A 79 -8.70 1.64 11.08
C GLU A 79 -8.76 0.13 10.88
N LEU A 80 -9.96 -0.45 10.84
CA LEU A 80 -10.15 -1.88 10.59
C LEU A 80 -9.60 -2.28 9.21
N VAL A 81 -9.84 -1.47 8.18
CA VAL A 81 -9.32 -1.72 6.83
C VAL A 81 -7.80 -1.60 6.81
N VAL A 82 -7.23 -0.52 7.34
CA VAL A 82 -5.77 -0.29 7.40
C VAL A 82 -5.07 -1.44 8.13
N ASN A 83 -5.56 -1.82 9.31
CA ASN A 83 -4.98 -2.91 10.10
C ASN A 83 -5.05 -4.24 9.35
N SER A 84 -6.19 -4.56 8.75
CA SER A 84 -6.36 -5.79 7.97
C SER A 84 -5.43 -5.86 6.76
N LEU A 85 -5.28 -4.75 6.03
CA LEU A 85 -4.35 -4.65 4.90
C LEU A 85 -2.90 -4.82 5.34
N CYS A 86 -2.49 -4.16 6.44
CA CYS A 86 -1.18 -4.35 7.04
C CYS A 86 -0.95 -5.83 7.36
N HIS A 87 -1.93 -6.53 7.95
CA HIS A 87 -1.82 -7.95 8.27
C HIS A 87 -1.65 -8.87 7.06
N HIS A 88 -2.22 -8.52 5.91
CA HIS A 88 -2.18 -9.35 4.70
C HIS A 88 -1.11 -8.95 3.69
N SER A 89 -0.36 -7.88 3.94
CA SER A 89 0.64 -7.33 3.01
C SER A 89 2.02 -7.97 3.21
N ASP A 90 2.64 -8.38 2.12
CA ASP A 90 4.04 -8.87 2.11
C ASP A 90 5.06 -7.71 2.24
N LEU A 91 4.68 -6.52 1.79
CA LEU A 91 5.47 -5.29 1.83
C LEU A 91 4.56 -4.11 2.19
N ILE A 92 4.95 -3.34 3.20
CA ILE A 92 4.25 -2.11 3.60
C ILE A 92 5.20 -0.93 3.39
N LEU A 93 4.70 0.09 2.69
CA LEU A 93 5.35 1.38 2.53
C LEU A 93 4.55 2.40 3.34
N TRP A 94 5.00 2.70 4.54
CA TRP A 94 4.35 3.66 5.43
C TRP A 94 4.98 5.02 5.25
N VAL A 95 4.22 6.00 4.76
CA VAL A 95 4.70 7.35 4.47
C VAL A 95 4.05 8.32 5.43
N GLU A 96 4.86 9.14 6.10
CA GLU A 96 4.38 10.13 7.05
C GLU A 96 5.17 11.43 6.94
N GLY A 97 4.54 12.53 7.38
CA GLY A 97 5.21 13.81 7.55
C GLY A 97 6.19 13.79 8.72
N LEU A 98 6.91 14.89 8.93
CA LEU A 98 7.73 15.03 10.14
C LEU A 98 6.84 15.41 11.34
N ALA A 99 6.97 14.69 12.45
CA ALA A 99 6.26 15.00 13.70
C ALA A 99 6.54 16.42 14.24
N THR A 100 7.69 17.00 13.87
CA THR A 100 8.10 18.36 14.27
C THR A 100 7.54 19.46 13.36
N GLY A 101 6.76 19.12 12.33
CA GLY A 101 6.26 20.06 11.33
C GLY A 101 7.20 20.22 10.13
N PHE A 102 7.24 21.42 9.55
CA PHE A 102 7.88 21.64 8.25
C PHE A 102 9.41 21.79 8.33
N CYS A 103 10.12 21.18 7.39
CA CYS A 103 11.53 21.44 7.12
C CYS A 103 11.77 21.60 5.61
N LYS A 104 12.57 22.58 5.21
CA LYS A 104 12.89 22.85 3.80
C LYS A 104 13.66 21.71 3.13
N ASP A 105 14.43 20.96 3.91
CA ASP A 105 15.36 19.95 3.40
C ASP A 105 14.92 18.51 3.68
N VAL A 106 13.87 18.34 4.49
CA VAL A 106 13.28 17.04 4.81
C VAL A 106 11.77 17.21 4.87
N HIS A 107 11.02 16.54 4.00
CA HIS A 107 9.56 16.69 3.93
C HIS A 107 8.82 15.63 4.74
N GLY A 108 9.45 14.48 4.99
CA GLY A 108 8.87 13.41 5.78
C GLY A 108 9.77 12.19 5.87
N GLN A 109 9.19 11.08 6.31
CA GLN A 109 9.86 9.79 6.35
C GLN A 109 9.01 8.68 5.74
N ILE A 110 9.70 7.67 5.24
CA ILE A 110 9.11 6.43 4.74
C ILE A 110 9.69 5.27 5.54
N LYS A 111 8.81 4.42 6.06
CA LYS A 111 9.14 3.16 6.71
C LYS A 111 8.76 2.01 5.77
N ILE A 112 9.76 1.26 5.37
CA ILE A 112 9.64 0.09 4.49
C ILE A 112 9.66 -1.15 5.39
N ILE A 113 8.55 -1.86 5.46
CA ILE A 113 8.39 -3.07 6.27
C ILE A 113 8.23 -4.25 5.33
N ARG A 114 9.25 -5.12 5.26
CA ARG A 114 9.17 -6.40 4.54
C ARG A 114 8.82 -7.49 5.53
N ARG A 115 7.68 -8.14 5.32
CA ARG A 115 7.30 -9.30 6.12
C ARG A 115 8.09 -10.52 5.66
N VAL A 116 8.71 -11.20 6.59
CA VAL A 116 9.40 -12.47 6.31
C VAL A 116 8.39 -13.59 6.50
N SER A 117 8.22 -14.45 5.50
CA SER A 117 7.31 -15.60 5.62
C SER A 117 7.81 -16.50 6.74
N LEU A 118 6.92 -16.87 7.67
CA LEU A 118 7.19 -17.71 8.85
C LEU A 118 7.67 -19.14 8.50
N GLU A 119 7.68 -19.51 7.22
CA GLU A 119 7.89 -20.88 6.78
C GLU A 119 9.33 -21.40 6.93
N LEU A 120 10.35 -20.54 7.16
CA LEU A 120 11.75 -21.02 7.12
C LEU A 120 12.69 -20.62 8.26
N THR A 121 12.45 -19.58 9.05
CA THR A 121 13.30 -19.24 10.21
C THR A 121 12.55 -18.29 11.14
N ALA A 122 12.93 -18.23 12.42
CA ALA A 122 12.44 -17.28 13.41
C ALA A 122 12.90 -15.82 13.12
N GLU A 123 12.74 -15.37 11.88
CA GLU A 123 13.17 -14.07 11.39
C GLU A 123 12.08 -13.02 11.62
N GLN A 124 12.47 -11.91 12.22
CA GLN A 124 11.61 -10.75 12.44
C GLN A 124 11.42 -9.96 11.14
N ASP A 125 10.30 -9.23 11.05
CA ASP A 125 10.05 -8.26 9.99
C ASP A 125 11.24 -7.32 9.79
N ARG A 126 11.65 -7.14 8.53
CA ARG A 126 12.75 -6.24 8.18
C ARG A 126 12.20 -4.85 7.98
N VAL A 127 12.52 -3.96 8.91
CA VAL A 127 12.12 -2.55 8.91
C VAL A 127 13.29 -1.66 8.52
N GLN A 128 13.09 -0.81 7.51
CA GLN A 128 14.05 0.22 7.09
C GLN A 128 13.35 1.57 7.08
N ILE A 129 13.99 2.60 7.63
CA ILE A 129 13.43 3.96 7.70
C ILE A 129 14.34 4.91 6.93
N TYR A 130 13.75 5.66 6.00
CA TYR A 130 14.41 6.69 5.23
C TYR A 130 13.66 8.01 5.41
N GLN A 131 14.40 9.12 5.36
CA GLN A 131 13.83 10.43 5.18
C GLN A 131 13.76 10.76 3.69
N TYR A 132 12.79 11.56 3.29
CA TYR A 132 12.63 11.96 1.90
C TYR A 132 12.52 13.48 1.74
N LYS A 133 12.97 13.96 0.58
CA LYS A 133 12.76 15.32 0.09
C LYS A 133 12.12 15.21 -1.30
N ILE A 134 10.96 15.83 -1.44
CA ILE A 134 10.26 15.95 -2.72
C ILE A 134 10.85 17.15 -3.47
N GLN A 135 11.18 16.94 -4.73
CA GLN A 135 11.62 17.99 -5.66
C GLN A 135 10.61 18.06 -6.81
N ASP A 136 10.71 19.07 -7.68
CA ASP A 136 9.74 19.32 -8.75
C ASP A 136 9.47 18.10 -9.66
N LYS A 137 10.46 17.22 -9.85
CA LYS A 137 10.37 16.07 -10.77
C LYS A 137 10.92 14.76 -10.20
N ASN A 138 11.33 14.74 -8.93
CA ASN A 138 11.90 13.55 -8.31
C ASN A 138 11.65 13.53 -6.80
N VAL A 139 11.99 12.41 -6.18
CA VAL A 139 12.08 12.28 -4.73
C VAL A 139 13.47 11.71 -4.40
N THR A 140 14.16 12.33 -3.46
CA THR A 140 15.43 11.83 -2.93
C THR A 140 15.21 11.21 -1.56
N PHE A 141 15.79 10.02 -1.34
CA PHE A 141 15.73 9.29 -0.07
C PHE A 141 17.11 9.24 0.57
N PHE A 142 17.19 9.42 1.88
CA PHE A 142 18.44 9.37 2.64
C PHE A 142 18.21 8.75 4.02
N ALA A 143 19.25 8.15 4.60
CA ALA A 143 19.17 7.66 5.97
C ALA A 143 18.98 8.83 6.95
N ARG A 144 18.33 8.56 8.08
CA ARG A 144 18.12 9.58 9.12
C ARG A 144 19.46 10.18 9.55
N GLY A 145 19.53 11.51 9.62
CA GLY A 145 20.73 12.25 10.02
C GLY A 145 21.73 12.57 8.91
N LEU A 146 21.47 12.16 7.66
CA LEU A 146 22.30 12.50 6.49
C LEU A 146 21.68 13.60 5.60
N SER A 147 20.73 14.36 6.13
CA SER A 147 20.11 15.46 5.37
C SER A 147 21.04 16.68 5.32
N ALA A 148 20.89 17.51 4.29
CA ALA A 148 21.60 18.79 4.17
C ALA A 148 21.26 19.80 5.28
N ALA A 149 20.24 19.54 6.10
CA ALA A 149 19.95 20.36 7.29
C ALA A 149 20.87 20.02 8.47
N VAL A 150 21.52 18.85 8.45
CA VAL A 150 22.38 18.33 9.53
C VAL A 150 23.87 18.36 9.15
N LEU A 151 24.18 18.42 7.85
CA LEU A 151 25.53 18.48 7.28
C LEU A 151 25.88 19.91 6.84
#